data_AF-A0A809RGL6-F1
#
_entry.id   AF-A0A809RGL6-F1
#
_cell.length_a   1.000
_cell.length_b   1.000
_cell.length_c   1.000
_cell.angle_alpha   90.00
_cell.angle_beta   90.00
_cell.angle_gamma   90.00
#
_symmetry.space_group_name_H-M   'P 1'
#
loop_
_entity.id
_entity.type
_entity.pdbx_description
1 polymer ?
#
loop_
_entity_poly.entity_id
_entity_poly.type
_entity_poly.pdbx_seq_one_letter_code
_entity_poly.pdbx_strand_id
1 'polypeptide(L)'
;MQAIVDSVFADYAPRAYWHWSNDALSVLSALPVRSYCVQYRESDLDFVGRLLAEDGLSWRVDQDDVDAPDGHTLVLFAVSTQDTTYCVVY
;
A
#
# COMPACT_ATOMS: atom_id res chain seq x y z
N MET A 1 3.31 -10.11 3.24
CA MET A 1 3.15 -9.21 2.08
C MET A 1 3.98 -7.94 2.21
N GLN A 2 4.04 -7.30 3.39
CA GLN A 2 4.78 -6.06 3.64
C GLN A 2 6.12 -5.93 2.90
N ALA A 3 7.03 -6.89 3.06
CA ALA A 3 8.35 -6.87 2.44
C ALA A 3 8.33 -6.83 0.89
N ILE A 4 7.27 -7.35 0.25
CA ILE A 4 7.11 -7.31 -1.21
C ILE A 4 6.80 -5.88 -1.64
N VAL A 5 5.83 -5.23 -0.96
CA VAL A 5 5.44 -3.85 -1.25
C VAL A 5 6.59 -2.89 -0.95
N ASP A 6 7.29 -3.08 0.17
CA ASP A 6 8.47 -2.28 0.53
C ASP A 6 9.58 -2.43 -0.52
N SER A 7 9.82 -3.65 -1.03
CA SER A 7 10.80 -3.88 -2.10
C SER A 7 10.41 -3.17 -3.40
N VAL A 8 9.13 -3.24 -3.81
CA VAL A 8 8.66 -2.59 -5.03
C VAL A 8 8.83 -1.08 -4.93
N PHE A 9 8.43 -0.45 -3.83
CA PHE A 9 8.56 1.00 -3.69
C PHE A 9 10.02 1.45 -3.50
N ALA A 10 10.89 0.62 -2.91
CA ALA A 10 12.31 0.94 -2.77
C ALA A 10 13.02 1.12 -4.11
N ASP A 11 12.58 0.44 -5.17
CA ASP A 11 13.14 0.60 -6.53
C ASP A 11 12.84 2.00 -7.12
N TYR A 12 11.89 2.74 -6.54
CA TYR A 12 11.52 4.10 -6.93
C TYR A 12 12.15 5.19 -6.03
N ALA A 13 13.01 4.82 -5.08
CA ALA A 13 13.72 5.79 -4.27
C ALA A 13 14.64 6.69 -5.13
N PRO A 14 14.79 7.99 -4.81
CA PRO A 14 14.19 8.69 -3.67
C PRO A 14 12.82 9.33 -3.98
N ARG A 15 12.23 9.08 -5.16
CA ARG A 15 10.99 9.74 -5.61
C ARG A 15 9.75 9.20 -4.91
N ALA A 16 9.76 7.91 -4.59
CA ALA A 16 8.71 7.30 -3.79
C ALA A 16 9.03 7.47 -2.30
N TYR A 17 8.09 8.06 -1.56
CA TYR A 17 8.10 8.11 -0.11
C TYR A 17 6.79 7.48 0.39
N TRP A 18 6.88 6.53 1.31
CA TRP A 18 5.72 5.78 1.79
C TRP A 18 5.86 5.38 3.26
N HIS A 19 4.73 5.19 3.92
CA HIS A 19 4.69 4.59 5.25
C HIS A 19 3.41 3.77 5.46
N TRP A 20 3.50 2.82 6.40
CA TRP A 20 2.37 2.01 6.83
C TRP A 20 1.69 2.67 8.03
N SER A 21 0.35 2.74 8.03
CA SER A 21 -0.41 3.12 9.21
C SER A 21 -0.35 2.01 10.26
N ASN A 22 -0.57 2.38 11.53
CA ASN A 22 -0.56 1.41 12.63
C ASN A 22 -1.64 0.33 12.46
N ASP A 23 -2.80 0.69 11.90
CA ASP A 23 -3.89 -0.26 11.61
C ASP A 23 -3.51 -1.23 10.50
N ALA A 24 -2.80 -0.78 9.45
CA ALA A 24 -2.28 -1.67 8.41
C ALA A 24 -1.26 -2.66 8.96
N LEU A 25 -0.32 -2.21 9.80
CA LEU A 25 0.64 -3.09 10.46
C LEU A 25 -0.04 -4.12 11.35
N SER A 26 -1.14 -3.74 12.01
CA SER A 26 -1.95 -4.66 12.83
C SER A 26 -2.61 -5.75 11.97
N VAL A 27 -3.17 -5.39 10.81
CA VAL A 27 -3.73 -6.36 9.85
C VAL A 27 -2.65 -7.30 9.31
N LEU A 28 -1.52 -6.74 8.86
CA LEU A 28 -0.40 -7.51 8.30
C LEU A 28 0.16 -8.52 9.31
N SER A 29 0.21 -8.17 10.59
CA SER A 29 0.70 -9.04 11.65
C SER A 29 -0.23 -10.22 11.95
N ALA A 30 -1.53 -10.09 11.65
CA ALA A 30 -2.52 -11.14 11.83
C ALA A 30 -2.62 -12.11 10.63
N LEU A 31 -2.06 -11.74 9.48
CA LEU A 31 -2.12 -12.53 8.26
C LEU A 31 -0.98 -13.55 8.18
N PRO A 32 -1.24 -14.76 7.65
CA PRO A 32 -0.18 -15.73 7.41
C PRO A 32 0.79 -15.22 6.33
N VAL A 33 2.06 -15.61 6.45
CA VAL A 33 3.06 -15.30 5.43
C VAL A 33 2.68 -16.00 4.12
N ARG A 34 2.42 -15.21 3.08
CA ARG A 34 2.16 -15.71 1.72
C ARG A 34 3.40 -16.47 1.21
N SER A 35 3.22 -17.73 0.79
CA SER A 35 4.32 -18.60 0.35
C SER A 35 4.72 -18.39 -1.11
N TYR A 36 3.87 -17.77 -1.92
CA TYR A 36 4.11 -17.53 -3.34
C TYR A 36 3.42 -16.23 -3.77
N CYS A 37 4.16 -15.38 -4.48
CA CYS A 37 3.66 -14.12 -5.01
C CYS A 37 4.45 -13.80 -6.29
N VAL A 38 3.75 -13.52 -7.40
CA VAL A 38 4.36 -13.18 -8.68
C VAL A 38 3.59 -12.02 -9.30
N GLN A 39 4.34 -11.11 -9.90
CA GLN A 39 3.83 -10.06 -10.76
C GLN A 39 3.89 -10.55 -12.22
N TYR A 40 2.75 -10.61 -12.91
CA TYR A 40 2.70 -11.10 -14.29
C TYR A 40 1.87 -10.21 -15.20
N ARG A 41 2.54 -9.52 -16.14
CA ARG A 41 1.93 -8.62 -17.14
C ARG A 41 1.04 -7.53 -16.53
N GLU A 42 1.41 -7.04 -15.35
CA GLU A 42 0.73 -5.95 -14.64
C GLU A 42 1.78 -4.91 -14.22
N SER A 43 1.38 -3.64 -14.12
CA SER A 43 2.27 -2.58 -13.64
C SER A 43 2.56 -2.72 -12.15
N ASP A 44 3.63 -2.10 -11.66
CA ASP A 44 3.98 -2.16 -10.23
C ASP A 44 2.86 -1.59 -9.35
N LEU A 45 2.17 -0.54 -9.83
CA LEU A 45 1.03 0.04 -9.11
C LEU A 45 -0.17 -0.91 -9.09
N ASP A 46 -0.49 -1.55 -10.22
CA ASP A 46 -1.60 -2.53 -10.28
C ASP A 46 -1.31 -3.74 -9.41
N PHE A 47 -0.06 -4.21 -9.41
CA PHE A 47 0.42 -5.31 -8.59
C PHE A 47 0.27 -5.00 -7.10
N VAL A 48 0.80 -3.85 -6.65
CA VAL A 48 0.68 -3.41 -5.26
C VAL A 48 -0.78 -3.17 -4.89
N GLY A 49 -1.57 -2.54 -5.76
CA GLY A 49 -3.00 -2.31 -5.53
C GLY A 49 -3.78 -3.60 -5.32
N ARG A 50 -3.55 -4.61 -6.16
CA ARG A 50 -4.15 -5.95 -6.01
C ARG A 50 -3.72 -6.62 -4.71
N LEU A 51 -2.43 -6.58 -4.38
CA LEU A 51 -1.89 -7.14 -3.15
C LEU A 51 -2.55 -6.52 -1.90
N LEU A 52 -2.63 -5.19 -1.85
CA LEU A 52 -3.28 -4.48 -0.75
C LEU A 52 -4.76 -4.85 -0.63
N ALA A 53 -5.48 -4.88 -1.75
CA ALA A 53 -6.90 -5.23 -1.76
C ALA A 53 -7.17 -6.66 -1.27
N GLU A 54 -6.31 -7.64 -1.62
CA GLU A 54 -6.41 -9.03 -1.15
C GLU A 54 -6.27 -9.15 0.38
N ASP A 55 -5.53 -8.24 1.02
CA ASP A 55 -5.29 -8.19 2.47
C ASP A 55 -6.20 -7.19 3.20
N GLY A 56 -7.18 -6.59 2.51
CA GLY A 56 -8.12 -5.61 3.10
C GLY A 56 -7.49 -4.24 3.39
N LEU A 57 -6.43 -3.90 2.67
CA LEU A 57 -5.70 -2.64 2.78
C LEU A 57 -5.99 -1.75 1.56
N SER A 58 -5.77 -0.45 1.73
CA SER A 58 -5.81 0.54 0.66
C SER A 58 -4.67 1.55 0.84
N TRP A 59 -4.53 2.45 -0.14
CA TRP A 59 -3.52 3.50 -0.12
C TRP A 59 -4.14 4.85 -0.46
N ARG A 60 -3.50 5.92 0.01
CA ARG A 60 -3.80 7.31 -0.34
C ARG A 60 -2.51 8.11 -0.45
N VAL A 61 -2.56 9.26 -1.11
CA VAL A 61 -1.47 10.22 -1.13
C VAL A 61 -1.77 11.32 -0.13
N ASP A 62 -0.84 11.57 0.77
CA ASP A 62 -0.78 12.80 1.56
C ASP A 62 0.09 13.81 0.82
N GLN A 63 -0.38 15.04 0.63
CA GLN A 63 0.29 16.06 -0.20
C GLN A 63 0.97 17.16 0.61
N ASP A 64 0.90 17.08 1.95
CA ASP A 64 1.43 18.10 2.87
C ASP A 64 2.50 17.53 3.82
N ASP A 65 3.21 16.48 3.41
CA ASP A 65 4.27 15.88 4.22
C ASP A 65 5.60 16.64 4.04
N VAL A 66 5.99 17.40 5.06
CA VAL A 66 7.23 18.21 5.07
C VAL A 66 8.49 17.37 5.03
N ASP A 67 8.43 16.11 5.45
CA ASP A 67 9.58 15.20 5.47
C ASP A 67 9.77 14.48 4.13
N ALA A 68 8.80 14.55 3.22
CA ALA A 68 8.88 13.97 1.89
C ALA A 68 9.61 14.90 0.90
N PRO A 69 10.58 14.41 0.10
CA PRO A 69 11.37 15.23 -0.82
C PRO A 69 10.55 16.06 -1.81
N ASP A 70 9.43 15.50 -2.28
CA ASP A 70 8.50 16.11 -3.24
C ASP A 70 7.16 16.51 -2.58
N GLY A 71 7.08 16.51 -1.25
CA GLY A 71 5.86 16.85 -0.48
C GLY A 71 4.74 15.81 -0.57
N HIS A 72 4.99 14.65 -1.20
CA HIS A 72 3.98 13.62 -1.40
C HIS A 72 4.39 12.29 -0.74
N THR A 73 3.48 11.75 0.06
CA THR A 73 3.70 10.49 0.78
C THR A 73 2.57 9.52 0.52
N LEU A 74 2.90 8.29 0.13
CA LEU A 74 1.93 7.21 0.06
C LEU A 74 1.68 6.64 1.46
N VAL A 75 0.45 6.73 1.92
CA VAL A 75 0.01 6.18 3.20
C VAL A 75 -0.77 4.89 2.93
N LEU A 76 -0.23 3.77 3.39
CA LEU A 76 -0.88 2.45 3.31
C LEU A 76 -1.66 2.18 4.60
N PHE A 77 -2.96 1.94 4.51
CA PHE A 77 -3.85 1.83 5.67
C PHE A 77 -4.85 0.67 5.55
N ALA A 78 -5.34 0.19 6.70
CA ALA A 78 -6.38 -0.82 6.74
C ALA A 78 -7.76 -0.21 6.42
N VAL A 79 -8.52 -0.86 5.54
CA VAL A 79 -9.89 -0.45 5.25
C VAL A 79 -10.80 -1.06 6.30
N SER A 80 -11.22 -0.26 7.27
CA SER A 80 -12.33 -0.65 8.15
C SER A 80 -13.64 -0.47 7.37
N THR A 81 -14.53 -1.48 7.43
CA THR A 81 -15.83 -1.46 6.73
C THR A 81 -16.83 -0.45 7.34
N GLN A 82 -16.39 0.59 8.05
CA GLN A 82 -17.30 1.53 8.72
C GLN A 82 -17.74 2.73 7.87
N ASP A 83 -17.11 3.00 6.72
CA ASP A 83 -17.72 3.86 5.71
C ASP A 83 -17.08 3.58 4.34
N THR A 84 -17.63 2.62 3.60
CA THR A 84 -17.36 2.50 2.16
C THR A 84 -18.68 2.70 1.43
N THR A 85 -19.25 3.89 1.64
CA THR A 85 -20.32 4.40 0.80
C THR A 85 -19.65 5.17 -0.33
N TYR A 86 -19.46 4.48 -1.47
CA TYR A 86 -19.01 5.00 -2.77
C TYR A 86 -17.53 5.41 -2.93
N CYS A 87 -16.68 4.48 -3.35
CA CYS A 87 -15.73 4.74 -4.44
C CYS A 87 -15.19 3.41 -4.97
N VAL A 88 -15.99 2.77 -5.83
CA VAL A 88 -15.43 1.81 -6.80
C VAL A 88 -15.05 2.66 -8.00
N VAL A 89 -13.77 3.01 -8.10
CA VAL A 89 -13.22 3.65 -9.32
C VAL A 89 -12.93 2.51 -10.30
N TYR A 90 -13.68 2.47 -11.40
CA TYR A 90 -13.40 1.64 -12.57
C TYR A 90 -12.35 2.29 -13.45
#